data_AF-A0A5D0TTC1-F1
#
_entry.id   AF-A0A5D0TTC1-F1
#
_cell.length_a   1.000
_cell.length_b   1.000
_cell.length_c   1.000
_cell.angle_alpha   90.00
_cell.angle_beta   90.00
_cell.angle_gamma   90.00
#
_symmetry.space_group_name_H-M   'P 1'
#
loop_
_entity.id
_entity.type
_entity.pdbx_description
1 polymer ?
#
loop_
_entity_poly.entity_id
_entity_poly.type
_entity_poly.pdbx_seq_one_letter_code
_entity_poly.pdbx_strand_id
1 'polypeptide(L)'
;MRGQLASWLLIRNGLTPHELRHSDRVWLDDLGTPAVLTHDRLGHSMPGIGGTYAHGSPLMRQRLALSPRSPVRILGELLTARAA
;
A
#
# COMPACT_ATOMS: atom_id res chain seq x y z
N MET A 1 27.79 -3.88 9.20
CA MET A 1 27.50 -4.45 7.87
C MET A 1 26.27 -3.73 7.32
N ARG A 2 26.36 -3.12 6.12
CA ARG A 2 25.26 -2.38 5.49
C ARG A 2 24.17 -3.38 5.08
N GLY A 3 22.96 -3.25 5.61
CA GLY A 3 21.82 -4.11 5.29
C GLY A 3 21.38 -3.93 3.84
N GLN A 4 21.65 -4.92 2.99
CA GLN A 4 21.17 -4.93 1.60
C GLN A 4 19.78 -5.58 1.52
N LEU A 5 18.80 -4.75 1.15
CA LEU A 5 17.69 -4.98 0.21
C LEU A 5 16.97 -6.35 0.25
N ALA A 6 16.17 -6.57 1.30
CA ALA A 6 15.14 -7.61 1.29
C ALA A 6 13.96 -7.31 0.32
N SER A 7 13.88 -6.11 -0.28
CA SER A 7 12.74 -5.68 -1.12
C SER A 7 12.59 -6.44 -2.44
N TRP A 8 13.63 -7.17 -2.87
CA TRP A 8 13.67 -7.89 -4.15
C TRP A 8 13.60 -9.41 -4.00
N LEU A 9 13.73 -9.93 -2.78
CA LEU A 9 13.56 -11.36 -2.53
C LEU A 9 12.09 -11.72 -2.66
N LEU A 10 11.84 -12.84 -3.33
CA LEU A 10 10.49 -13.37 -3.50
C LEU A 10 9.94 -13.82 -2.15
N ILE A 11 8.73 -13.36 -1.81
CA ILE A 11 7.94 -13.90 -0.70
C ILE A 11 7.39 -15.27 -1.09
N ARG A 12 7.01 -15.41 -2.37
CA ARG A 12 6.62 -16.64 -3.06
C ARG A 12 7.00 -16.50 -4.53
N ASN A 13 7.15 -17.60 -5.28
CA ASN A 13 7.33 -17.54 -6.73
C ASN A 13 6.30 -16.59 -7.38
N GLY A 14 6.78 -15.58 -8.10
CA GLY A 14 5.96 -14.53 -8.74
C GLY A 14 5.47 -13.41 -7.81
N LEU A 15 5.84 -13.40 -6.53
CA LEU A 15 5.40 -12.43 -5.52
C LEU A 15 6.61 -11.77 -4.86
N THR A 16 7.14 -10.71 -5.49
CA THR A 16 8.09 -9.81 -4.83
C THR A 16 7.34 -8.75 -4.02
N PRO A 17 7.95 -8.17 -2.96
CA PRO A 17 7.41 -6.99 -2.29
C PRO A 17 7.10 -5.83 -3.25
N HIS A 18 7.88 -5.67 -4.32
CA HIS A 18 7.68 -4.62 -5.32
C HIS A 18 6.42 -4.86 -6.18
N GLU A 19 6.21 -6.09 -6.64
CA GLU A 19 4.99 -6.46 -7.39
C GLU A 19 3.73 -6.29 -6.54
N LEU A 20 3.81 -6.59 -5.24
CA LEU A 20 2.72 -6.31 -4.31
C LEU A 20 2.45 -4.81 -4.17
N ARG A 21 3.48 -3.96 -4.22
CA ARG A 21 3.33 -2.50 -4.20
C ARG A 21 2.70 -1.96 -5.49
N HIS A 22 3.03 -2.53 -6.65
CA HIS A 22 2.34 -2.21 -7.91
C HIS A 22 0.89 -2.67 -7.91
N SER A 23 0.62 -3.85 -7.38
CA SER A 23 -0.75 -4.33 -7.20
C SER A 23 -1.53 -3.39 -6.27
N ASP A 24 -1.00 -3.04 -5.10
CA ASP A 24 -1.63 -2.11 -4.14
C ASP A 24 -1.96 -0.76 -4.80
N ARG A 25 -1.10 -0.26 -5.70
CA ARG A 25 -1.39 0.96 -6.49
C ARG A 25 -2.66 0.81 -7.33
N VAL A 26 -2.79 -0.27 -8.10
CA VAL A 26 -3.96 -0.53 -8.97
C VAL A 26 -5.23 -0.65 -8.13
N TRP A 27 -5.18 -1.35 -7.00
CA TRP A 27 -6.33 -1.50 -6.11
C TRP A 27 -6.80 -0.17 -5.51
N LEU A 28 -5.88 0.71 -5.12
CA LEU A 28 -6.22 2.02 -4.60
C LEU A 28 -6.92 2.88 -5.67
N ASP A 29 -6.53 2.73 -6.95
CA ASP A 29 -7.22 3.37 -8.07
C ASP A 29 -8.63 2.81 -8.27
N ASP A 30 -8.82 1.49 -8.26
CA ASP A 30 -10.13 0.85 -8.42
C ASP A 30 -11.12 1.25 -7.31
N LEU A 31 -10.62 1.49 -6.10
CA LEU A 31 -11.42 1.98 -4.97
C LEU A 31 -11.71 3.48 -5.04
N GLY A 32 -11.19 4.20 -6.04
CA GLY A 32 -11.30 5.65 -6.14
C GLY A 32 -10.59 6.38 -5.00
N THR A 33 -9.53 5.79 -4.45
CA THR A 33 -8.78 6.40 -3.34
C THR A 33 -8.18 7.72 -3.81
N PRO A 34 -8.38 8.83 -3.07
CA PRO A 34 -7.80 10.12 -3.43
C PRO A 34 -6.28 10.00 -3.62
N ALA A 35 -5.77 10.55 -4.72
CA ALA A 35 -4.38 10.39 -5.11
C ALA A 35 -3.38 10.79 -4.01
N VAL A 36 -3.72 11.76 -3.15
CA VAL A 36 -2.87 12.20 -2.03
C VAL A 36 -2.70 11.10 -0.99
N LEU A 37 -3.74 10.31 -0.73
CA LEU A 37 -3.66 9.16 0.15
C LEU A 37 -2.93 7.99 -0.51
N THR A 38 -3.08 7.79 -1.81
CA THR A 38 -2.36 6.74 -2.53
C THR A 38 -0.85 7.00 -2.52
N HIS A 39 -0.43 8.24 -2.79
CA HIS A 39 0.99 8.62 -2.72
C HIS A 39 1.54 8.43 -1.30
N ASP A 40 0.85 8.97 -0.30
CA ASP A 40 1.24 8.84 1.11
C ASP A 40 1.36 7.36 1.54
N ARG A 41 0.37 6.53 1.21
CA ARG A 41 0.38 5.09 1.50
C ARG A 41 1.54 4.35 0.83
N LEU A 42 1.86 4.72 -0.40
CA LEU A 42 2.99 4.15 -1.12
C LEU A 42 4.33 4.73 -0.64
N GLY A 43 4.34 5.68 0.29
CA GLY A 43 5.56 6.34 0.77
C GLY A 43 6.15 7.33 -0.23
N HIS A 44 5.31 7.92 -1.08
CA HIS A 44 5.65 8.93 -2.07
C HIS A 44 5.07 10.29 -1.69
N SER A 45 5.79 11.36 -2.02
CA SER A 45 5.20 12.70 -2.09
C SER A 45 4.41 12.85 -3.38
N MET A 46 3.24 13.51 -3.31
CA MET A 46 2.50 13.85 -4.51
C MET A 46 3.27 14.92 -5.32
N PRO A 47 3.47 14.74 -6.63
CA PRO A 47 4.21 15.70 -7.44
C PRO A 47 3.33 16.89 -7.88
N GLY A 48 4.01 17.97 -8.30
CA GLY A 48 3.38 19.12 -8.95
C GLY A 48 2.47 19.94 -8.04
N ILE A 49 1.62 20.78 -8.67
CA ILE A 49 0.74 21.71 -7.96
C ILE A 49 -0.29 21.00 -7.06
N GLY A 50 -0.67 19.76 -7.43
CA GLY A 50 -1.52 18.92 -6.61
C GLY A 50 -0.90 18.64 -5.25
N GLY A 51 0.42 18.39 -5.18
CA GLY A 51 1.12 18.15 -3.92
C GLY A 51 1.19 19.37 -3.00
N THR A 52 1.06 20.58 -3.56
CA THR A 52 1.02 21.83 -2.78
C THR A 52 -0.32 22.01 -2.06
N TYR A 53 -1.42 21.58 -2.67
CA TYR A 53 -2.77 21.89 -2.17
C TYR A 53 -3.54 20.68 -1.65
N ALA A 54 -3.21 19.46 -2.10
CA ALA A 54 -3.88 18.26 -1.68
C ALA A 54 -3.25 17.73 -0.38
N HIS A 55 -4.07 17.58 0.65
CA HIS A 55 -3.67 16.98 1.91
C HIS A 55 -4.64 15.87 2.31
N GLY A 56 -4.09 14.80 2.88
CA GLY A 56 -4.92 13.72 3.44
C GLY A 56 -5.56 14.18 4.75
N SER A 57 -6.88 14.38 4.76
CA SER A 57 -7.60 14.70 5.99
C SER A 57 -7.81 13.46 6.88
N PRO A 58 -8.03 13.64 8.19
CA PRO A 58 -8.35 12.54 9.09
C PRO A 58 -9.56 11.71 8.63
N LEU A 59 -10.62 12.36 8.12
CA LEU A 59 -11.81 11.67 7.63
C LEU A 59 -11.51 10.79 6.40
N MET A 60 -10.66 11.26 5.48
CA MET A 60 -10.26 10.45 4.33
C MET A 60 -9.47 9.21 4.78
N ARG A 61 -8.59 9.35 5.77
CA ARG A 61 -7.83 8.24 6.35
C ARG A 61 -8.74 7.25 7.08
N GLN A 62 -9.74 7.74 7.81
CA GLN A 62 -10.74 6.89 8.45
C GLN A 62 -11.53 6.09 7.43
N ARG A 63 -11.99 6.73 6.34
CA ARG A 63 -12.68 6.03 5.23
C ARG A 63 -11.80 4.98 4.56
N LEU A 64 -10.52 5.27 4.37
CA LEU A 64 -9.56 4.30 3.84
C LEU A 64 -9.37 3.10 4.78
N ALA A 65 -9.25 3.33 6.09
CA ALA A 65 -9.10 2.29 7.10
C ALA A 65 -10.35 1.39 7.23
N LEU A 66 -11.53 1.95 6.98
CA LEU A 66 -12.80 1.23 6.97
C LEU A 66 -13.04 0.46 5.67
N SER A 67 -12.20 0.64 4.63
CA SER A 67 -12.25 -0.17 3.41
C SER A 67 -11.70 -1.57 3.73
N PRO A 68 -12.55 -2.59 3.96
CA PRO A 68 -12.14 -3.84 4.60
C PRO A 68 -11.43 -4.81 3.65
N ARG A 69 -11.14 -4.39 2.41
CA ARG A 69 -10.55 -5.26 1.39
C ARG A 69 -9.12 -4.85 1.11
N SER A 70 -8.24 -5.16 2.08
CA SER A 70 -6.83 -5.37 1.77
C SER A 70 -6.74 -6.62 0.87
N PRO A 71 -6.19 -6.53 -0.36
CA PRO A 71 -6.24 -7.61 -1.33
C PRO A 71 -5.04 -8.54 -1.27
N VAL A 72 -4.17 -8.43 -0.25
CA VAL A 72 -3.34 -9.59 0.05
C VAL A 72 -4.29 -10.63 0.65
N ARG A 73 -4.92 -11.45 -0.21
CA ARG A 73 -5.66 -12.66 0.16
C ARG A 73 -4.82 -13.50 1.14
N ILE A 74 -3.51 -13.44 0.95
CA ILE A 74 -2.48 -14.08 1.76
C ILE A 74 -2.15 -13.32 3.06
N LEU A 75 -2.45 -12.03 3.25
CA LEU A 75 -2.11 -11.32 4.51
C LEU A 75 -3.05 -11.72 5.63
N GLY A 76 -4.34 -11.94 5.34
CA GLY A 76 -5.26 -12.56 6.31
C GLY A 76 -4.77 -13.95 6.71
N GLU A 77 -4.34 -14.76 5.74
CA GLU A 77 -3.77 -16.10 5.96
C GLU A 77 -2.43 -16.04 6.72
N LEU A 78 -1.52 -15.12 6.38
CA LEU A 78 -0.20 -14.95 6.99
C LEU A 78 -0.26 -14.40 8.42
N LEU A 79 -1.19 -13.48 8.70
CA LEU A 79 -1.40 -12.97 10.06
C LEU A 79 -2.02 -14.04 10.96
N THR A 80 -2.90 -14.89 10.40
CA THR A 80 -3.47 -16.04 11.13
C THR A 80 -2.41 -17.12 11.39
N ALA A 81 -1.54 -17.40 10.42
CA ALA A 81 -0.45 -18.37 10.55
C ALA A 81 0.64 -17.99 11.58
N ARG A 82 0.71 -16.72 12.00
CA ARG A 82 1.66 -16.23 13.02
C ARG A 82 1.09 -16.25 14.44
N ALA A 83 -0.22 -16.38 14.59
CA ALA A 83 -0.92 -16.40 15.87
C ALA A 83 -1.16 -17.82 16.41
N ALA A 84 -0.71 -18.85 15.68
CA ALA A 84 -0.78 -20.26 16.04
C ALA A 84 0.60 -20.81 16.44
#